data_AF-A0AB39Z9R7-F1
#
_entry.id   AF-A0AB39Z9R7-F1
#
_cell.length_a   1.000
_cell.length_b   1.000
_cell.length_c   1.000
_cell.angle_alpha   90.00
_cell.angle_beta   90.00
_cell.angle_gamma   90.00
#
_symmetry.space_group_name_H-M   'P 1'
#
loop_
_entity.id
_entity.type
_entity.pdbx_description
1 polymer ?
#
loop_
_entity_poly.entity_id
_entity_poly.type
_entity_poly.pdbx_seq_one_letter_code
_entity_poly.pdbx_strand_id
1 'polypeptide(L)'
;MADQEPAEETPEEKPPRSKAWRITYIVLHVLLHVIFIAHFIGATVVFILFDKESDECIPPRSPAEETTESSGNLTDSTTSASEESTSQEPKSSFKANILCKMNWCHGYGFLIIIFVIFYILWLYYWVFKPYVGIKLYNNYLEPAIDKWIEFSRKLIVSGVMLLIVVSLAVAYLGYECRYDGTKAIGLLGPVTFLLIGFAVSKHHKRVPWRIVTHGLLGQLLLGIFCLRAPFGRSIFECLGEKVTLFLGSANYGARFVYGDRICDEYVFAFAILAVVFFFSVVTSIMYYLGWMQFILNALGFLLQAMVGTTVCESVNAAANIFLGMSESPLVIRPYILILTVSELHTICTSGYATVAGTVLGAYVSFGASPAFLIAASVMAAPGSLAFSKLFYPETEESLTRSDNIQLEKSPDSSILDAAASGAAAALMIVLGIVSNIIAFLAIMFFLNALTEWTFELLGLKNITLLFLLAQVFVPIVFLMGVPWQDCQEIGMVVAEKSLINEFIAYKHLGQLVSEHKVGSRSASIATFALCGFANPGSLGILIAALSAMAPARRSDITRVAVRAYFAGSFVSFTSASLAGILIQDDFIS
;
A
#
# COMPACT_ATOMS: atom_id res chain seq x y z
N MET A 1 33.95 -32.75 -28.63
CA MET A 1 32.85 -32.18 -29.42
C MET A 1 32.70 -30.76 -28.96
N ALA A 2 32.80 -29.82 -29.89
CA ALA A 2 33.02 -28.40 -29.65
C ALA A 2 31.89 -27.74 -28.85
N ASP A 3 32.30 -26.79 -28.00
CA ASP A 3 31.47 -25.79 -27.35
C ASP A 3 30.59 -25.05 -28.37
N GLN A 4 29.28 -25.01 -28.14
CA GLN A 4 28.39 -24.03 -28.73
C GLN A 4 28.07 -22.99 -27.66
N GLU A 5 28.59 -21.78 -27.86
CA GLU A 5 28.14 -20.58 -27.15
C GLU A 5 26.61 -20.42 -27.33
N PRO A 6 25.86 -20.06 -26.26
CA PRO A 6 24.46 -19.70 -26.43
C PRO A 6 24.37 -18.40 -27.23
N ALA A 7 23.65 -18.45 -28.35
CA ALA A 7 23.41 -17.31 -29.23
C ALA A 7 22.76 -16.15 -28.44
N GLU A 8 23.33 -14.95 -28.57
CA GLU A 8 22.67 -13.70 -28.16
C GLU A 8 21.37 -13.55 -28.94
N GLU A 9 20.22 -13.76 -28.29
CA GLU A 9 18.93 -13.32 -28.81
C GLU A 9 18.90 -11.79 -28.80
N THR A 10 19.18 -11.19 -29.95
CA THR A 10 18.84 -9.79 -30.23
C THR A 10 17.35 -9.57 -29.93
N PRO A 11 16.96 -8.50 -29.22
CA PRO A 11 15.55 -8.24 -28.95
C PRO A 11 14.81 -8.10 -30.28
N GLU A 12 13.78 -8.93 -30.52
CA GLU A 12 12.89 -8.80 -31.66
C GLU A 12 12.30 -7.38 -31.68
N GLU A 13 12.84 -6.55 -32.57
CA GLU A 13 12.33 -5.22 -32.85
C GLU A 13 10.96 -5.41 -33.52
N LYS A 14 9.88 -5.18 -32.76
CA LYS A 14 8.49 -5.29 -33.27
C LYS A 14 8.39 -4.57 -34.62
N PRO A 15 7.77 -5.19 -35.65
CA PRO A 15 7.70 -4.60 -36.98
C PRO A 15 7.06 -3.20 -36.92
N PRO A 16 7.53 -2.24 -37.74
CA PRO A 16 6.99 -0.89 -37.73
C PRO A 16 5.49 -0.91 -37.97
N ARG A 17 4.72 -0.48 -36.97
CA ARG A 17 3.24 -0.45 -37.00
C ARG A 17 2.78 0.27 -38.27
N SER A 18 1.85 -0.35 -39.01
CA SER A 18 1.40 0.12 -40.33
C SER A 18 0.87 1.56 -40.29
N LYS A 19 0.93 2.28 -41.42
CA LYS A 19 0.35 3.63 -41.53
C LYS A 19 -1.13 3.65 -41.14
N ALA A 20 -1.87 2.58 -41.48
CA ALA A 20 -3.26 2.40 -41.06
C ALA A 20 -3.40 2.36 -39.54
N TRP A 21 -2.54 1.60 -38.83
CA TRP A 21 -2.55 1.55 -37.37
C TRP A 21 -2.31 2.92 -36.73
N ARG A 22 -1.35 3.71 -37.28
CA ARG A 22 -1.09 5.08 -36.78
C ARG A 22 -2.29 6.00 -36.99
N ILE A 23 -2.95 5.92 -38.14
CA ILE A 23 -4.15 6.73 -38.42
C ILE A 23 -5.30 6.32 -37.49
N THR A 24 -5.57 5.02 -37.34
CA THR A 24 -6.61 4.51 -36.43
C THR A 24 -6.34 4.93 -34.99
N TYR A 25 -5.09 4.87 -34.54
CA TYR A 25 -4.71 5.32 -33.20
C TYR A 25 -4.98 6.83 -33.00
N ILE A 26 -4.62 7.67 -33.98
CA ILE A 26 -4.87 9.11 -33.92
C ILE A 26 -6.37 9.39 -33.91
N VAL A 27 -7.16 8.72 -34.76
CA VAL A 27 -8.61 8.87 -34.82
C VAL A 27 -9.26 8.47 -33.49
N LEU A 28 -8.89 7.30 -32.95
CA LEU A 28 -9.40 6.81 -31.66
C LEU A 28 -9.05 7.78 -30.53
N HIS A 29 -7.83 8.30 -30.54
CA HIS A 29 -7.37 9.26 -29.54
C HIS A 29 -8.11 10.61 -29.65
N VAL A 30 -8.32 11.14 -30.86
CA VAL A 30 -9.13 12.36 -31.07
C VAL A 30 -10.57 12.13 -30.61
N LEU A 31 -11.15 10.98 -30.94
CA LEU A 31 -12.51 10.62 -30.54
C LEU A 31 -12.64 10.52 -29.01
N LEU A 32 -11.64 9.97 -28.32
CA LEU A 32 -11.56 9.96 -26.86
C LEU A 32 -11.60 11.39 -26.28
N HIS A 33 -10.79 12.32 -26.82
CA HIS A 33 -10.80 13.72 -26.39
C HIS A 33 -12.15 14.39 -26.63
N VAL A 34 -12.76 14.16 -27.80
CA VAL A 34 -14.08 14.74 -28.12
C VAL A 34 -15.15 14.23 -27.15
N ILE A 35 -15.18 12.93 -26.86
CA ILE A 35 -16.13 12.36 -25.88
C ILE A 35 -15.87 12.92 -24.49
N PHE A 36 -14.62 12.99 -24.06
CA PHE A 36 -14.27 13.43 -22.72
C PHE A 36 -14.60 14.93 -22.50
N ILE A 37 -14.30 15.78 -23.49
CA ILE A 37 -14.69 17.20 -23.48
C ILE A 37 -16.22 17.35 -23.51
N ALA A 38 -16.91 16.61 -24.38
CA ALA A 38 -18.36 16.65 -24.46
C ALA A 38 -19.01 16.22 -23.13
N HIS A 39 -18.48 15.18 -22.49
CA HIS A 39 -18.91 14.74 -21.17
C HIS A 39 -18.68 15.82 -20.10
N PHE A 40 -17.50 16.44 -20.07
CA PHE A 40 -17.19 17.52 -19.14
C PHE A 40 -18.09 18.74 -19.33
N ILE A 41 -18.34 19.16 -20.57
CA ILE A 41 -19.26 20.26 -20.89
C ILE A 41 -20.67 19.89 -20.47
N GLY A 42 -21.15 18.69 -20.81
CA GLY A 42 -22.48 18.20 -20.43
C GLY A 42 -22.68 18.19 -18.92
N ALA A 43 -21.71 17.63 -18.18
CA ALA A 43 -21.74 17.63 -16.71
C ALA A 43 -21.69 19.04 -16.11
N THR A 44 -20.91 19.95 -16.71
CA THR A 44 -20.85 21.36 -16.30
C THR A 44 -22.19 22.07 -16.49
N VAL A 45 -22.85 21.85 -17.63
CA VAL A 45 -24.17 22.41 -17.91
C VAL A 45 -25.21 21.86 -16.93
N VAL A 46 -25.20 20.55 -16.65
CA VAL A 46 -26.08 19.92 -15.66
C VAL A 46 -25.84 20.50 -14.27
N PHE A 47 -24.59 20.65 -13.84
CA PHE A 47 -24.23 21.24 -12.55
C PHE A 47 -24.75 22.69 -12.42
N ILE A 48 -24.55 23.52 -13.45
CA ILE A 48 -25.00 24.91 -13.46
C ILE A 48 -26.53 25.02 -13.43
N LEU A 49 -27.24 24.14 -14.16
CA LEU A 49 -28.70 24.21 -14.32
C LEU A 49 -29.48 23.56 -13.18
N PHE A 50 -28.96 22.49 -12.57
CA PHE A 50 -29.71 21.66 -11.62
C PHE A 50 -29.11 21.57 -10.22
N ASP A 51 -27.79 21.72 -10.06
CA ASP A 51 -27.10 21.48 -8.78
C ASP A 51 -26.79 22.79 -8.03
N LYS A 52 -26.55 23.88 -8.77
CA LYS A 52 -26.09 25.18 -8.22
C LYS A 52 -27.11 25.88 -7.31
N GLU A 53 -28.41 25.69 -7.55
CA GLU A 53 -29.52 26.39 -6.85
C GLU A 53 -30.50 25.43 -6.15
N SER A 54 -30.11 24.17 -5.96
CA SER A 54 -30.98 23.17 -5.34
C SER A 54 -30.99 23.27 -3.81
N ASP A 55 -32.18 23.43 -3.24
CA ASP A 55 -32.44 23.38 -1.79
C ASP A 55 -32.65 21.94 -1.26
N GLU A 56 -32.84 20.95 -2.14
CA GLU A 56 -33.00 19.52 -1.79
C GLU A 56 -31.67 18.78 -2.00
N CYS A 57 -30.81 18.84 -1.00
CA CYS A 57 -29.52 18.14 -1.02
C CYS A 57 -29.63 16.72 -0.48
N ILE A 58 -28.95 15.79 -1.15
CA ILE A 58 -28.70 14.44 -0.62
C ILE A 58 -27.23 14.40 -0.19
N PRO A 59 -26.91 14.25 1.11
CA PRO A 59 -25.53 14.08 1.55
C PRO A 59 -24.92 12.83 0.91
N PRO A 60 -23.59 12.77 0.69
CA PRO A 60 -22.95 11.54 0.23
C PRO A 60 -23.29 10.41 1.22
N ARG A 61 -23.85 9.31 0.71
CA ARG A 61 -24.20 8.14 1.52
C ARG A 61 -22.95 7.62 2.22
N SER A 62 -23.06 7.39 3.53
CA SER A 62 -22.01 6.75 4.32
C SER A 62 -21.87 5.28 3.88
N PRO A 63 -20.65 4.70 3.87
CA PRO A 63 -20.46 3.27 3.59
C PRO A 63 -21.31 2.33 4.46
N ALA A 64 -21.75 2.80 5.64
CA ALA A 64 -22.60 2.03 6.54
C ALA A 64 -24.06 1.88 6.05
N GLU A 65 -24.56 2.82 5.23
CA GLU A 65 -25.97 2.84 4.78
C GLU A 65 -26.28 1.83 3.66
N GLU A 66 -25.27 1.28 2.98
CA GLU A 66 -25.48 0.22 1.96
C GLU A 66 -26.05 -1.08 2.55
N THR A 67 -25.91 -1.29 3.87
CA THR A 67 -26.39 -2.53 4.52
C THR A 67 -27.87 -2.54 4.85
N THR A 68 -28.57 -1.40 4.81
CA THR A 68 -29.96 -1.30 5.30
C THR A 68 -31.02 -1.17 4.21
N GLU A 69 -30.69 -0.77 2.98
CA GLU A 69 -31.69 -0.64 1.89
C GLU A 69 -31.99 -1.95 1.14
N SER A 70 -31.21 -3.03 1.34
CA SER A 70 -31.43 -4.32 0.67
C SER A 70 -32.38 -5.28 1.43
N SER A 71 -32.91 -4.87 2.58
CA SER A 71 -33.76 -5.70 3.45
C SER A 71 -35.11 -5.03 3.72
N GLY A 72 -35.97 -4.98 2.70
CA GLY A 72 -37.31 -4.45 2.88
C GLY A 72 -38.15 -4.53 1.63
N ASN A 73 -38.66 -5.73 1.31
CA ASN A 73 -39.99 -5.95 0.75
C ASN A 73 -40.21 -7.43 0.43
N LEU A 74 -40.55 -8.21 1.46
CA LEU A 74 -41.24 -9.49 1.31
C LEU A 74 -41.88 -9.85 2.65
N THR A 75 -43.15 -9.45 2.83
CA THR A 75 -44.22 -10.14 3.60
C THR A 75 -45.43 -9.20 3.77
N ASP A 76 -46.53 -9.48 3.07
CA ASP A 76 -47.76 -10.00 3.67
C ASP A 76 -49.01 -9.68 2.83
N SER A 77 -49.66 -10.74 2.40
CA SER A 77 -50.97 -10.77 1.76
C SER A 77 -52.04 -11.03 2.82
N THR A 78 -52.93 -10.08 3.12
CA THR A 78 -54.35 -10.36 3.45
C THR A 78 -55.24 -9.11 3.46
N THR A 79 -56.28 -9.14 2.60
CA THR A 79 -57.63 -8.54 2.69
C THR A 79 -57.93 -7.34 3.62
N SER A 80 -58.42 -6.23 3.06
CA SER A 80 -59.84 -5.80 3.07
C SER A 80 -60.02 -4.38 2.49
N ALA A 81 -61.27 -4.03 2.16
CA ALA A 81 -61.69 -3.10 1.12
C ALA A 81 -61.69 -1.59 1.47
N SER A 82 -61.93 -0.81 0.40
CA SER A 82 -62.46 0.57 0.29
C SER A 82 -61.55 1.75 0.66
N GLU A 83 -61.06 2.49 -0.34
CA GLU A 83 -61.69 3.73 -0.85
C GLU A 83 -60.92 4.22 -2.10
N GLU A 84 -61.67 4.58 -3.15
CA GLU A 84 -61.14 5.24 -4.34
C GLU A 84 -60.64 6.65 -3.99
N SER A 85 -59.36 6.94 -4.24
CA SER A 85 -58.95 8.29 -4.63
C SER A 85 -57.93 8.18 -5.75
N THR A 86 -58.25 8.87 -6.83
CA THR A 86 -57.53 8.91 -8.09
C THR A 86 -56.23 9.68 -7.89
N SER A 87 -55.09 9.01 -7.91
CA SER A 87 -53.79 9.67 -8.13
C SER A 87 -52.95 8.80 -9.06
N GLN A 88 -52.76 9.32 -10.28
CA GLN A 88 -51.85 8.80 -11.29
C GLN A 88 -50.49 8.48 -10.66
N GLU A 89 -49.94 7.29 -10.95
CA GLU A 89 -48.54 6.98 -10.69
C GLU A 89 -47.66 8.08 -11.30
N PRO A 90 -46.78 8.75 -10.53
CA PRO A 90 -45.78 9.59 -11.15
C PRO A 90 -44.77 8.64 -11.82
N LYS A 91 -44.65 8.77 -13.15
CA LYS A 91 -43.47 8.32 -13.91
C LYS A 91 -42.24 8.57 -13.07
N SER A 92 -41.36 7.56 -12.92
CA SER A 92 -40.10 7.67 -12.19
C SER A 92 -39.27 8.83 -12.76
N SER A 93 -39.49 10.03 -12.22
CA SER A 93 -38.72 11.20 -12.53
C SER A 93 -37.32 10.92 -12.03
N PHE A 94 -36.34 10.98 -12.93
CA PHE A 94 -34.92 10.95 -12.58
C PHE A 94 -34.68 11.94 -11.44
N LYS A 95 -34.39 11.43 -10.24
CA LYS A 95 -34.00 12.25 -9.09
C LYS A 95 -32.49 12.36 -9.13
N ALA A 96 -31.99 13.52 -9.54
CA ALA A 96 -30.56 13.78 -9.54
C ALA A 96 -30.04 13.76 -8.09
N ASN A 97 -28.94 13.05 -7.85
CA ASN A 97 -28.23 13.16 -6.57
C ASN A 97 -27.51 14.50 -6.55
N ILE A 98 -28.12 15.49 -5.89
CA ILE A 98 -27.64 16.86 -5.79
C ILE A 98 -26.71 16.96 -4.58
N LEU A 99 -25.45 17.32 -4.82
CA LEU A 99 -24.44 17.44 -3.79
C LEU A 99 -24.36 18.89 -3.30
N CYS A 100 -24.71 19.08 -2.04
CA CYS A 100 -24.96 20.38 -1.39
C CYS A 100 -23.83 21.43 -1.46
N LYS A 101 -22.59 21.02 -1.74
CA LYS A 101 -21.41 21.88 -1.91
C LYS A 101 -20.42 21.25 -2.89
N MET A 102 -19.73 22.08 -3.67
CA MET A 102 -18.61 21.63 -4.51
C MET A 102 -17.52 21.01 -3.62
N ASN A 103 -17.51 19.68 -3.55
CA ASN A 103 -16.49 18.91 -2.85
C ASN A 103 -15.45 18.43 -3.87
N TRP A 104 -14.17 18.49 -3.51
CA TRP A 104 -13.08 18.04 -4.37
C TRP A 104 -13.05 16.51 -4.48
N CYS A 105 -13.65 15.77 -3.53
CA CYS A 105 -13.69 14.31 -3.55
C CYS A 105 -14.93 13.70 -4.25
N HIS A 106 -16.06 14.41 -4.31
CA HIS A 106 -17.31 13.88 -4.88
C HIS A 106 -17.92 14.80 -5.93
N GLY A 107 -18.79 14.24 -6.76
CA GLY A 107 -19.57 14.99 -7.72
C GLY A 107 -18.75 15.75 -8.75
N TYR A 108 -19.24 16.94 -9.11
CA TYR A 108 -18.65 17.78 -10.14
C TYR A 108 -17.23 18.27 -9.80
N GLY A 109 -16.92 18.54 -8.53
CA GLY A 109 -15.59 18.98 -8.13
C GLY A 109 -14.50 17.95 -8.44
N PHE A 110 -14.77 16.66 -8.19
CA PHE A 110 -13.86 15.57 -8.57
C PHE A 110 -13.70 15.43 -10.09
N LEU A 111 -14.79 15.62 -10.85
CA LEU A 111 -14.74 15.60 -12.32
C LEU A 111 -13.82 16.70 -12.87
N ILE A 112 -13.86 17.91 -12.31
CA ILE A 112 -12.91 18.99 -12.66
C ILE A 112 -11.47 18.54 -12.42
N ILE A 113 -11.19 17.92 -11.28
CA ILE A 113 -9.84 17.45 -10.96
C ILE A 113 -9.35 16.42 -11.98
N ILE A 114 -10.16 15.40 -12.29
CA ILE A 114 -9.80 14.40 -13.30
C ILE A 114 -9.56 15.08 -14.65
N PHE A 115 -10.42 16.00 -15.05
CA PHE A 115 -10.29 16.72 -16.32
C PHE A 115 -8.98 17.52 -16.37
N VAL A 116 -8.69 18.29 -15.33
CA VAL A 116 -7.47 19.09 -15.22
C VAL A 116 -6.23 18.21 -15.20
N ILE A 117 -6.20 17.16 -14.37
CA ILE A 117 -5.06 16.22 -14.29
C ILE A 117 -4.84 15.53 -15.63
N PHE A 118 -5.90 15.06 -16.29
CA PHE A 118 -5.82 14.41 -17.60
C PHE A 118 -5.18 15.33 -18.64
N TYR A 119 -5.63 16.59 -18.75
CA TYR A 119 -5.06 17.53 -19.71
C TYR A 119 -3.65 18.01 -19.34
N ILE A 120 -3.33 18.15 -18.04
CA ILE A 120 -1.96 18.43 -17.60
C ILE A 120 -1.02 17.29 -17.99
N LEU A 121 -1.39 16.04 -17.70
CA LEU A 121 -0.60 14.87 -18.05
C LEU A 121 -0.49 14.71 -19.57
N TRP A 122 -1.59 14.95 -20.29
CA TRP A 122 -1.61 14.91 -21.75
C TRP A 122 -0.67 15.96 -22.36
N LEU A 123 -0.76 17.21 -21.91
CA LEU A 123 0.13 18.29 -22.34
C LEU A 123 1.58 17.98 -21.98
N TYR A 124 1.82 17.46 -20.77
CA TYR A 124 3.14 17.05 -20.34
C TYR A 124 3.73 15.98 -21.27
N TYR A 125 2.95 14.95 -21.62
CA TYR A 125 3.43 13.83 -22.42
C TYR A 125 3.61 14.14 -23.90
N TRP A 126 2.68 14.88 -24.50
CA TRP A 126 2.66 15.13 -25.94
C TRP A 126 3.38 16.41 -26.35
N VAL A 127 3.43 17.41 -25.46
CA VAL A 127 4.04 18.72 -25.75
C VAL A 127 5.30 18.92 -24.94
N PHE A 128 5.23 18.83 -23.62
CA PHE A 128 6.38 19.18 -22.79
C PHE A 128 7.53 18.19 -22.97
N LYS A 129 7.31 16.89 -22.70
CA LYS A 129 8.34 15.84 -22.74
C LYS A 129 9.10 15.77 -24.08
N PRO A 130 8.46 15.70 -25.26
CA PRO A 130 9.18 15.57 -26.53
C PRO A 130 9.88 16.85 -26.99
N TYR A 131 9.29 18.04 -26.77
CA TYR A 131 9.83 19.29 -27.31
C TYR A 131 10.76 20.04 -26.35
N VAL A 132 10.42 20.05 -25.06
CA VAL A 132 11.09 20.86 -24.03
C VAL A 132 11.78 19.98 -22.99
N GLY A 133 11.14 18.90 -22.55
CA GLY A 133 11.56 18.06 -21.43
C GLY A 133 12.91 17.41 -21.67
N ILE A 134 13.12 16.78 -22.83
CA ILE A 134 14.42 16.15 -23.16
C ILE A 134 15.53 17.21 -23.28
N LYS A 135 15.26 18.36 -23.91
CA LYS A 135 16.25 19.44 -24.04
C LYS A 135 16.56 20.10 -22.70
N LEU A 136 15.56 20.32 -21.85
CA LEU A 136 15.71 20.95 -20.53
C LEU A 136 16.42 20.00 -19.56
N TYR A 137 16.04 18.72 -19.57
CA TYR A 137 16.67 17.68 -18.77
C TYR A 137 18.16 17.56 -19.14
N ASN A 138 18.47 17.24 -20.39
CA ASN A 138 19.85 16.98 -20.81
C ASN A 138 20.74 18.25 -20.74
N ASN A 139 20.22 19.43 -21.09
CA ASN A 139 21.08 20.63 -21.18
C ASN A 139 21.22 21.40 -19.87
N TYR A 140 20.22 21.34 -18.97
CA TYR A 140 20.19 22.18 -17.77
C TYR A 140 19.99 21.39 -16.49
N LEU A 141 19.02 20.48 -16.45
CA LEU A 141 18.64 19.78 -15.21
C LEU A 141 19.66 18.72 -14.82
N GLU A 142 20.04 17.83 -15.73
CA GLU A 142 21.02 16.76 -15.52
C GLU A 142 22.39 17.31 -15.08
N PRO A 143 23.02 18.27 -15.79
CA PRO A 143 24.30 18.84 -15.33
C PRO A 143 24.18 19.64 -14.03
N ALA A 144 23.02 20.24 -13.73
CA ALA A 144 22.80 20.91 -12.44
C ALA A 144 22.61 19.91 -11.30
N ILE A 145 21.86 18.82 -11.56
CA ILE A 145 21.66 17.70 -10.63
C ILE A 145 22.99 17.04 -10.35
N ASP A 146 23.80 16.73 -11.36
CA ASP A 146 25.11 16.11 -11.17
C ASP A 146 26.06 16.98 -10.35
N LYS A 147 26.12 18.29 -10.66
CA LYS A 147 26.89 19.26 -9.85
C LYS A 147 26.37 19.35 -8.41
N TRP A 148 25.04 19.32 -8.23
CA TRP A 148 24.43 19.33 -6.90
C TRP A 148 24.70 18.03 -6.14
N ILE A 149 24.64 16.88 -6.80
CA ILE A 149 24.93 15.58 -6.20
C ILE A 149 26.42 15.53 -5.83
N GLU A 150 27.33 15.98 -6.69
CA GLU A 150 28.76 16.09 -6.37
C GLU A 150 29.02 17.04 -5.20
N PHE A 151 28.37 18.21 -5.19
CA PHE A 151 28.47 19.19 -4.10
C PHE A 151 27.91 18.63 -2.78
N SER A 152 26.71 18.06 -2.79
CA SER A 152 26.06 17.47 -1.62
C SER A 152 26.75 16.21 -1.11
N ARG A 153 27.51 15.50 -1.96
CA ARG A 153 28.35 14.35 -1.57
C ARG A 153 29.64 14.77 -0.86
N LYS A 154 30.05 16.05 -0.89
CA LYS A 154 31.21 16.50 -0.11
C LYS A 154 30.93 16.29 1.38
N LEU A 155 31.86 15.65 2.08
CA LEU A 155 31.68 15.20 3.47
C LEU A 155 31.17 16.32 4.40
N ILE A 156 31.73 17.53 4.26
CA ILE A 156 31.37 18.71 5.05
C ILE A 156 29.93 19.16 4.73
N VAL A 157 29.57 19.26 3.45
CA VAL A 157 28.24 19.70 3.01
C VAL A 157 27.18 18.68 3.43
N SER A 158 27.44 17.39 3.21
CA SER A 158 26.57 16.29 3.63
C SER A 158 26.36 16.31 5.15
N GLY A 159 27.43 16.51 5.93
CA GLY A 159 27.35 16.59 7.39
C GLY A 159 26.54 17.78 7.88
N VAL A 160 26.74 18.97 7.31
CA VAL A 160 25.99 20.19 7.65
C VAL A 160 24.52 20.06 7.26
N MET A 161 24.23 19.59 6.05
CA MET A 161 22.85 19.37 5.58
C MET A 161 22.12 18.35 6.46
N LEU A 162 22.80 17.26 6.81
CA LEU A 162 22.25 16.25 7.71
C LEU A 162 21.94 16.85 9.09
N LEU A 163 22.86 17.63 9.65
CA LEU A 163 22.67 18.26 10.96
C LEU A 163 21.47 19.22 10.94
N ILE A 164 21.33 20.04 9.89
CA ILE A 164 20.20 20.95 9.72
C ILE A 164 18.89 20.17 9.66
N VAL A 165 18.82 19.14 8.81
CA VAL A 165 17.63 18.31 8.62
C VAL A 165 17.22 17.61 9.92
N VAL A 166 18.18 16.98 10.59
CA VAL A 166 17.92 16.30 11.87
C VAL A 166 17.48 17.31 12.94
N SER A 167 18.11 18.49 12.99
CA SER A 167 17.74 19.55 13.94
C SER A 167 16.31 20.04 13.70
N LEU A 168 15.92 20.23 12.44
CA LEU A 168 14.54 20.61 12.07
C LEU A 168 13.54 19.51 12.42
N ALA A 169 13.85 18.24 12.12
CA ALA A 169 13.00 17.11 12.46
C ALA A 169 12.82 16.99 13.99
N VAL A 170 13.90 17.09 14.76
CA VAL A 170 13.86 17.06 16.23
C VAL A 170 13.10 18.27 16.78
N ALA A 171 13.30 19.47 16.24
CA ALA A 171 12.57 20.66 16.67
C ALA A 171 11.06 20.53 16.41
N TYR A 172 10.67 20.02 15.24
CA TYR A 172 9.26 19.77 14.89
C TYR A 172 8.63 18.71 15.80
N LEU A 173 9.29 17.57 15.99
CA LEU A 173 8.79 16.50 16.87
C LEU A 173 8.73 16.95 18.33
N GLY A 174 9.72 17.73 18.80
CA GLY A 174 9.70 18.34 20.12
C GLY A 174 8.54 19.33 20.31
N TYR A 175 8.19 20.09 19.27
CA TYR A 175 7.01 20.97 19.27
C TYR A 175 5.70 20.18 19.36
N GLU A 176 5.56 19.08 18.63
CA GLU A 176 4.35 18.23 18.67
C GLU A 176 4.20 17.52 20.03
N CYS A 177 5.30 17.07 20.63
CA CYS A 177 5.28 16.34 21.91
C CYS A 177 5.17 17.23 23.16
N ARG A 178 5.22 18.57 23.03
CA ARG A 178 5.40 19.49 24.18
C ARG A 178 4.30 19.45 25.24
N TYR A 179 3.09 19.02 24.87
CA TYR A 179 1.93 19.03 25.76
C TYR A 179 1.33 17.65 26.02
N ASP A 180 1.85 16.59 25.40
CA ASP A 180 1.31 15.23 25.50
C ASP A 180 2.43 14.22 25.77
N GLY A 181 2.44 13.69 27.00
CA GLY A 181 3.41 12.70 27.43
C GLY A 181 3.32 11.38 26.66
N THR A 182 2.15 11.01 26.15
CA THR A 182 1.98 9.78 25.37
C THR A 182 2.59 9.90 23.97
N LYS A 183 2.54 11.09 23.36
CA LYS A 183 3.27 11.39 22.11
C LYS A 183 4.77 11.42 22.34
N ALA A 184 5.22 11.95 23.48
CA ALA A 184 6.64 11.94 23.86
C ALA A 184 7.20 10.51 23.99
N ILE A 185 6.41 9.57 24.54
CA ILE A 185 6.79 8.14 24.59
C ILE A 185 6.94 7.57 23.17
N GLY A 186 6.03 7.91 22.25
CA GLY A 186 6.12 7.48 20.85
C GLY A 186 7.41 7.90 20.13
N LEU A 187 8.09 8.96 20.59
CA LEU A 187 9.40 9.37 20.06
C LEU A 187 10.51 8.37 20.42
N LEU A 188 10.37 7.65 21.53
CA LEU A 188 11.33 6.63 21.96
C LEU A 188 11.34 5.42 21.02
N GLY A 189 10.21 5.10 20.38
CA GLY A 189 10.09 3.99 19.43
C GLY A 189 11.10 4.05 18.28
N PRO A 190 11.03 5.06 17.39
CA PRO A 190 11.95 5.19 16.25
C PRO A 190 13.42 5.22 16.66
N VAL A 191 13.75 5.89 17.77
CA VAL A 191 15.11 5.92 18.32
C VAL A 191 15.56 4.52 18.75
N THR A 192 14.71 3.80 19.49
CA THR A 192 15.01 2.44 19.96
C THR A 192 15.15 1.46 18.80
N PHE A 193 14.25 1.49 17.82
CA PHE A 193 14.32 0.62 16.64
C PHE A 193 15.56 0.91 15.80
N LEU A 194 15.98 2.17 15.68
CA LEU A 194 17.23 2.53 15.03
C LEU A 194 18.46 2.02 15.79
N LEU A 195 18.47 2.13 17.12
CA LEU A 195 19.57 1.62 17.95
C LEU A 195 19.68 0.09 17.89
N ILE A 196 18.54 -0.62 17.98
CA ILE A 196 18.52 -2.08 17.84
C ILE A 196 18.93 -2.49 16.43
N GLY A 197 18.42 -1.80 15.40
CA GLY A 197 18.81 -2.06 14.01
C GLY A 197 20.29 -1.85 13.76
N PHE A 198 20.89 -0.82 14.36
CA PHE A 198 22.33 -0.59 14.32
C PHE A 198 23.11 -1.68 15.07
N ALA A 199 22.66 -2.09 16.26
CA ALA A 199 23.30 -3.13 17.07
C ALA A 199 23.30 -4.50 16.37
N VAL A 200 22.22 -4.83 15.67
CA VAL A 200 22.07 -6.10 14.93
C VAL A 200 22.71 -6.00 13.54
N SER A 201 23.08 -4.82 13.04
CA SER A 201 23.62 -4.59 11.69
C SER A 201 24.79 -5.51 11.35
N LYS A 202 24.77 -6.09 10.15
CA LYS A 202 25.83 -7.01 9.70
C LYS A 202 27.19 -6.30 9.53
N HIS A 203 27.18 -5.04 9.13
CA HIS A 203 28.37 -4.24 8.81
C HIS A 203 28.28 -2.82 9.39
N HIS A 204 28.31 -2.71 10.73
CA HIS A 204 28.12 -1.45 11.47
C HIS A 204 28.99 -0.25 11.01
N LYS A 205 30.19 -0.48 10.46
CA LYS A 205 31.11 0.57 9.96
C LYS A 205 30.78 1.06 8.55
N ARG A 206 29.95 0.32 7.82
CA ARG A 206 29.57 0.60 6.41
C ARG A 206 28.15 1.14 6.28
N VAL A 207 27.45 1.38 7.40
CA VAL A 207 26.09 1.92 7.40
C VAL A 207 26.05 3.26 6.64
N PRO A 208 25.31 3.37 5.53
CA PRO A 208 25.21 4.60 4.78
C PRO A 208 24.23 5.55 5.48
N TRP A 209 24.70 6.26 6.51
CA TRP A 209 23.86 7.14 7.34
C TRP A 209 23.07 8.17 6.53
N ARG A 210 23.56 8.60 5.36
CA ARG A 210 22.79 9.43 4.43
C ARG A 210 21.48 8.74 4.00
N ILE A 211 21.55 7.50 3.52
CA ILE A 211 20.38 6.73 3.09
C ILE A 211 19.43 6.48 4.27
N VAL A 212 19.96 6.06 5.42
CA VAL A 212 19.14 5.76 6.61
C VAL A 212 18.39 7.01 7.07
N THR A 213 19.07 8.14 7.19
CA THR A 213 18.47 9.39 7.67
C THR A 213 17.51 10.01 6.67
N HIS A 214 17.82 9.96 5.37
CA HIS A 214 16.93 10.50 4.33
C HIS A 214 15.68 9.61 4.15
N GLY A 215 15.81 8.29 4.28
CA GLY A 215 14.65 7.40 4.25
C GLY A 215 13.73 7.58 5.46
N LEU A 216 14.29 7.70 6.68
CA LEU A 216 13.50 8.03 7.88
C LEU A 216 12.87 9.42 7.81
N LEU A 217 13.60 10.41 7.27
CA LEU A 217 13.04 11.74 7.02
C LEU A 217 11.90 11.66 6.00
N GLY A 218 12.09 10.92 4.90
CA GLY A 218 11.05 10.71 3.90
C GLY A 218 9.80 10.09 4.49
N GLN A 219 9.97 9.07 5.34
CA GLN A 219 8.88 8.45 6.09
C GLN A 219 8.17 9.46 7.02
N LEU A 220 8.91 10.30 7.74
CA LEU A 220 8.36 11.37 8.58
C LEU A 220 7.61 12.44 7.77
N LEU A 221 8.19 12.93 6.67
CA LEU A 221 7.59 13.96 5.83
C LEU A 221 6.31 13.47 5.17
N LEU A 222 6.29 12.21 4.69
CA LEU A 222 5.08 11.58 4.19
C LEU A 222 4.06 11.42 5.32
N GLY A 223 4.47 11.00 6.52
CA GLY A 223 3.58 10.97 7.68
C GLY A 223 2.96 12.33 8.00
N ILE A 224 3.75 13.41 8.01
CA ILE A 224 3.27 14.78 8.24
C ILE A 224 2.26 15.17 7.16
N PHE A 225 2.57 14.89 5.89
CA PHE A 225 1.66 15.19 4.79
C PHE A 225 0.34 14.41 4.91
N CYS A 226 0.39 13.10 5.12
CA CYS A 226 -0.78 12.23 5.12
C CYS A 226 -1.64 12.35 6.39
N LEU A 227 -1.03 12.57 7.56
CA LEU A 227 -1.71 12.47 8.85
C LEU A 227 -1.90 13.82 9.55
N ARG A 228 -1.05 14.81 9.29
CA ARG A 228 -1.07 16.09 10.02
C ARG A 228 -1.61 17.22 9.15
N ALA A 229 -1.13 17.35 7.92
CA ALA A 229 -1.51 18.44 7.02
C ALA A 229 -2.99 18.27 6.61
N PRO A 230 -3.88 19.27 6.84
CA PRO A 230 -5.30 19.17 6.50
C PRO A 230 -5.55 18.82 5.02
N PHE A 231 -4.75 19.41 4.13
CA PHE A 231 -4.83 19.14 2.70
C PHE A 231 -4.45 17.69 2.35
N GLY A 232 -3.34 17.19 2.89
CA GLY A 232 -2.90 15.82 2.63
C GLY A 232 -3.84 14.78 3.27
N ARG A 233 -4.37 15.04 4.47
CA ARG A 233 -5.43 14.23 5.09
C ARG A 233 -6.64 14.07 4.17
N SER A 234 -7.19 15.19 3.70
CA SER A 234 -8.34 15.17 2.79
C SER A 234 -8.07 14.39 1.50
N ILE A 235 -6.84 14.43 0.97
CA ILE A 235 -6.44 13.61 -0.18
C ILE A 235 -6.49 12.12 0.15
N PHE A 236 -5.91 11.70 1.27
CA PHE A 236 -5.81 10.28 1.63
C PHE A 236 -7.14 9.69 2.12
N GLU A 237 -7.99 10.49 2.78
CA GLU A 237 -9.39 10.15 3.05
C GLU A 237 -10.14 9.91 1.75
N CYS A 238 -10.08 10.86 0.82
CA CYS A 238 -10.73 10.73 -0.47
C CYS A 238 -10.24 9.51 -1.24
N LEU A 239 -8.92 9.31 -1.29
CA LEU A 239 -8.31 8.17 -1.94
C LEU A 239 -8.76 6.86 -1.27
N GLY A 240 -8.81 6.81 0.05
CA GLY A 240 -9.32 5.68 0.82
C GLY A 240 -10.75 5.33 0.45
N GLU A 241 -11.65 6.30 0.39
CA GLU A 241 -13.04 6.09 -0.03
C GLU A 241 -13.15 5.56 -1.47
N LYS A 242 -12.40 6.14 -2.42
CA LYS A 242 -12.41 5.68 -3.81
C LYS A 242 -11.88 4.26 -3.93
N VAL A 243 -10.84 3.93 -3.18
CA VAL A 243 -10.29 2.58 -3.14
C VAL A 243 -11.29 1.61 -2.52
N THR A 244 -11.95 1.95 -1.43
CA THR A 244 -13.01 1.12 -0.84
C THR A 244 -14.15 0.87 -1.83
N LEU A 245 -14.64 1.91 -2.51
CA LEU A 245 -15.67 1.77 -3.54
C LEU A 245 -15.21 0.88 -4.71
N PHE A 246 -13.98 1.08 -5.15
CA PHE A 246 -13.37 0.29 -6.22
C PHE A 246 -13.27 -1.19 -5.82
N LEU A 247 -12.73 -1.49 -4.64
CA LEU A 247 -12.59 -2.86 -4.13
C LEU A 247 -13.95 -3.51 -3.83
N GLY A 248 -14.95 -2.73 -3.42
CA GLY A 248 -16.32 -3.18 -3.21
C GLY A 248 -16.98 -3.74 -4.47
N SER A 249 -16.49 -3.38 -5.67
CA SER A 249 -16.97 -3.94 -6.94
C SER A 249 -16.74 -5.46 -7.04
N ALA A 250 -15.76 -6.00 -6.32
CA ALA A 250 -15.51 -7.44 -6.25
C ALA A 250 -16.69 -8.22 -5.67
N ASN A 251 -17.52 -7.58 -4.82
CA ASN A 251 -18.68 -8.23 -4.20
C ASN A 251 -19.72 -8.67 -5.24
N TYR A 252 -19.89 -7.95 -6.35
CA TYR A 252 -20.81 -8.36 -7.42
C TYR A 252 -20.38 -9.68 -8.06
N GLY A 253 -19.08 -9.84 -8.32
CA GLY A 253 -18.52 -11.10 -8.82
C GLY A 253 -18.61 -12.22 -7.80
N ALA A 254 -18.29 -11.92 -6.53
CA ALA A 254 -18.35 -12.88 -5.44
C ALA A 254 -19.77 -13.42 -5.21
N ARG A 255 -20.78 -12.53 -5.16
CA ARG A 255 -22.19 -12.90 -4.98
C ARG A 255 -22.71 -13.76 -6.13
N PHE A 256 -22.30 -13.48 -7.37
CA PHE A 256 -22.67 -14.31 -8.50
C PHE A 256 -22.08 -15.73 -8.42
N VAL A 257 -20.80 -15.86 -8.03
CA VAL A 257 -20.10 -17.16 -8.01
C VAL A 257 -20.43 -17.99 -6.76
N TYR A 258 -20.50 -17.35 -5.59
CA TYR A 258 -20.63 -18.02 -4.29
C TYR A 258 -22.04 -17.92 -3.69
N GLY A 259 -22.90 -17.06 -4.22
CA GLY A 259 -24.24 -16.78 -3.70
C GLY A 259 -24.25 -15.74 -2.59
N ASP A 260 -25.39 -15.07 -2.41
CA ASP A 260 -25.55 -13.98 -1.43
C ASP A 260 -25.30 -14.43 0.00
N ARG A 261 -25.82 -15.60 0.39
CA ARG A 261 -25.67 -16.13 1.75
C ARG A 261 -24.22 -16.20 2.24
N ILE A 262 -23.31 -16.72 1.41
CA ILE A 262 -21.89 -16.86 1.78
C ILE A 262 -21.22 -15.50 1.92
N CYS A 263 -21.62 -14.55 1.07
CA CYS A 263 -21.08 -13.19 1.07
C CYS A 263 -21.60 -12.37 2.26
N ASP A 264 -22.90 -12.50 2.59
CA ASP A 264 -23.55 -11.80 3.69
C ASP A 264 -23.10 -12.33 5.07
N GLU A 265 -22.74 -13.61 5.17
CA GLU A 265 -22.10 -14.18 6.37
C GLU A 265 -20.60 -13.80 6.49
N TYR A 266 -20.07 -12.99 5.56
CA TYR A 266 -18.66 -12.57 5.51
C TYR A 266 -17.67 -13.74 5.64
N VAL A 267 -17.97 -14.87 4.98
CA VAL A 267 -17.09 -16.04 5.03
C VAL A 267 -15.74 -15.69 4.41
N PHE A 268 -14.69 -15.65 5.24
CA PHE A 268 -13.38 -15.12 4.91
C PHE A 268 -12.84 -15.56 3.54
N ALA A 269 -12.84 -16.87 3.27
CA ALA A 269 -12.25 -17.41 2.04
C ALA A 269 -13.01 -17.04 0.75
N PHE A 270 -14.28 -16.66 0.86
CA PHE A 270 -15.16 -16.42 -0.29
C PHE A 270 -15.51 -14.95 -0.46
N ALA A 271 -15.98 -14.29 0.61
CA ALA A 271 -16.37 -12.88 0.57
C ALA A 271 -15.14 -11.97 0.51
N ILE A 272 -14.22 -12.19 1.44
CA ILE A 272 -13.10 -11.26 1.67
C ILE A 272 -12.00 -11.45 0.64
N LEU A 273 -11.63 -12.71 0.33
CA LEU A 273 -10.58 -12.99 -0.65
C LEU A 273 -11.01 -12.80 -2.11
N ALA A 274 -12.30 -12.61 -2.42
CA ALA A 274 -12.75 -12.29 -3.78
C ALA A 274 -12.15 -10.96 -4.30
N VAL A 275 -11.87 -10.02 -3.39
CA VAL A 275 -11.22 -8.74 -3.70
C VAL A 275 -9.84 -8.95 -4.36
N VAL A 276 -9.11 -10.01 -3.96
CA VAL A 276 -7.80 -10.34 -4.51
C VAL A 276 -7.89 -10.66 -6.00
N PHE A 277 -8.91 -11.41 -6.42
CA PHE A 277 -9.13 -11.74 -7.84
C PHE A 277 -9.38 -10.47 -8.66
N PHE A 278 -10.28 -9.61 -8.20
CA PHE A 278 -10.62 -8.37 -8.89
C PHE A 278 -9.41 -7.44 -9.03
N PHE A 279 -8.69 -7.21 -7.94
CA PHE A 279 -7.52 -6.31 -7.96
C PHE A 279 -6.37 -6.88 -8.81
N SER A 280 -6.14 -8.20 -8.77
CA SER A 280 -5.13 -8.86 -9.59
C SER A 280 -5.42 -8.69 -11.10
N VAL A 281 -6.67 -8.86 -11.52
CA VAL A 281 -7.07 -8.62 -12.92
C VAL A 281 -6.79 -7.18 -13.34
N VAL A 282 -7.19 -6.20 -12.52
CA VAL A 282 -7.00 -4.77 -12.85
C VAL A 282 -5.52 -4.42 -12.90
N THR A 283 -4.72 -4.87 -11.93
CA THR A 283 -3.28 -4.62 -11.91
C THR A 283 -2.58 -5.26 -13.11
N SER A 284 -2.92 -6.49 -13.49
CA SER A 284 -2.38 -7.14 -14.70
C SER A 284 -2.72 -6.35 -15.97
N ILE A 285 -3.95 -5.84 -16.10
CA ILE A 285 -4.33 -4.95 -17.22
C ILE A 285 -3.49 -3.67 -17.21
N MET A 286 -3.32 -3.02 -16.05
CA MET A 286 -2.51 -1.81 -15.94
C MET A 286 -1.03 -2.06 -16.28
N TYR A 287 -0.52 -3.27 -16.00
CA TYR A 287 0.81 -3.73 -16.41
C TYR A 287 0.93 -3.92 -17.92
N TYR A 288 -0.07 -4.55 -18.55
CA TYR A 288 -0.13 -4.70 -20.00
C TYR A 288 -0.20 -3.35 -20.72
N LEU A 289 -0.99 -2.41 -20.18
CA LEU A 289 -1.15 -1.07 -20.75
C LEU A 289 0.06 -0.16 -20.55
N GLY A 290 1.02 -0.52 -19.69
CA GLY A 290 2.20 0.30 -19.41
C GLY A 290 1.99 1.33 -18.29
N TRP A 291 0.81 1.39 -17.67
CA TRP A 291 0.47 2.40 -16.67
C TRP A 291 1.17 2.17 -15.34
N MET A 292 1.28 0.90 -14.92
CA MET A 292 2.06 0.56 -13.72
C MET A 292 3.52 0.97 -13.89
N GLN A 293 4.15 0.64 -15.01
CA GLN A 293 5.54 1.00 -15.28
C GLN A 293 5.76 2.51 -15.25
N PHE A 294 4.80 3.31 -15.72
CA PHE A 294 4.88 4.75 -15.58
C PHE A 294 4.89 5.20 -14.12
N ILE A 295 3.92 4.73 -13.32
CA ILE A 295 3.79 5.08 -11.91
C ILE A 295 5.04 4.64 -11.13
N LEU A 296 5.50 3.40 -11.35
CA LEU A 296 6.65 2.82 -10.65
C LEU A 296 7.96 3.50 -11.03
N ASN A 297 8.14 3.90 -12.28
CA ASN A 297 9.31 4.70 -12.66
C ASN A 297 9.28 6.09 -12.02
N ALA A 298 8.12 6.76 -11.99
CA ALA A 298 8.00 8.08 -11.38
C ALA A 298 8.28 8.05 -9.87
N LEU A 299 7.66 7.10 -9.15
CA LEU A 299 7.86 6.94 -7.71
C LEU A 299 9.24 6.38 -7.38
N GLY A 300 9.75 5.43 -8.17
CA GLY A 300 11.09 4.89 -8.03
C GLY A 300 12.16 5.97 -8.21
N PHE A 301 12.01 6.83 -9.21
CA PHE A 301 12.88 8.01 -9.39
C PHE A 301 12.78 8.99 -8.22
N LEU A 302 11.56 9.27 -7.72
CA LEU A 302 11.38 10.13 -6.55
C LEU A 302 12.09 9.57 -5.32
N LEU A 303 11.90 8.28 -5.02
CA LEU A 303 12.57 7.60 -3.91
C LEU A 303 14.09 7.56 -4.10
N GLN A 304 14.56 7.30 -5.32
CA GLN A 304 15.97 7.31 -5.65
C GLN A 304 16.59 8.70 -5.43
N ALA A 305 15.93 9.76 -5.90
CA ALA A 305 16.38 11.13 -5.75
C ALA A 305 16.37 11.58 -4.28
N MET A 306 15.36 11.15 -3.51
CA MET A 306 15.25 11.47 -2.08
C MET A 306 16.26 10.71 -1.21
N VAL A 307 16.40 9.39 -1.42
CA VAL A 307 17.12 8.50 -0.50
C VAL A 307 18.56 8.21 -0.99
N GLY A 308 18.77 8.11 -2.30
CA GLY A 308 20.08 7.83 -2.90
C GLY A 308 20.43 6.34 -3.04
N THR A 309 19.42 5.46 -3.08
CA THR A 309 19.55 4.01 -3.36
C THR A 309 19.69 3.72 -4.86
N THR A 310 19.86 2.46 -5.24
CA THR A 310 19.94 2.08 -6.67
C THR A 310 18.56 2.07 -7.32
N VAL A 311 18.50 2.07 -8.65
CA VAL A 311 17.23 2.14 -9.39
C VAL A 311 16.37 0.93 -9.06
N CYS A 312 16.95 -0.29 -9.07
CA CYS A 312 16.22 -1.53 -8.78
C CYS A 312 15.61 -1.53 -7.37
N GLU A 313 16.37 -1.11 -6.35
CA GLU A 313 15.86 -1.03 -4.97
C GLU A 313 14.71 -0.02 -4.85
N SER A 314 14.87 1.14 -5.48
CA SER A 314 13.92 2.25 -5.36
C SER A 314 12.62 1.95 -6.12
N VAL A 315 12.73 1.38 -7.32
CA VAL A 315 11.57 0.93 -8.11
C VAL A 315 10.85 -0.21 -7.41
N ASN A 316 11.56 -1.18 -6.82
CA ASN A 316 10.93 -2.27 -6.08
C ASN A 316 10.23 -1.77 -4.80
N ALA A 317 10.85 -0.84 -4.07
CA ALA A 317 10.22 -0.21 -2.90
C ALA A 317 8.95 0.59 -3.30
N ALA A 318 8.98 1.28 -4.45
CA ALA A 318 7.79 1.93 -5.00
C ALA A 318 6.73 0.91 -5.45
N ALA A 319 7.14 -0.21 -6.04
CA ALA A 319 6.27 -1.30 -6.48
C ALA A 319 5.50 -1.90 -5.29
N ASN A 320 6.19 -2.10 -4.17
CA ASN A 320 5.63 -2.63 -2.93
C ASN A 320 4.56 -1.74 -2.27
N ILE A 321 4.38 -0.48 -2.70
CA ILE A 321 3.25 0.36 -2.27
C ILE A 321 1.92 -0.20 -2.79
N PHE A 322 1.93 -0.80 -3.99
CA PHE A 322 0.73 -1.27 -4.69
C PHE A 322 0.68 -2.78 -4.82
N LEU A 323 1.83 -3.43 -4.94
CA LEU A 323 1.97 -4.84 -5.30
C LEU A 323 2.47 -5.64 -4.12
N GLY A 324 2.14 -6.93 -4.14
CA GLY A 324 2.62 -7.84 -3.12
C GLY A 324 4.11 -8.11 -3.22
N MET A 325 4.68 -8.56 -2.11
CA MET A 325 6.08 -9.00 -2.00
C MET A 325 6.51 -10.07 -2.99
N SER A 326 5.59 -10.90 -3.51
CA SER A 326 5.87 -11.88 -4.56
C SER A 326 5.83 -11.30 -5.97
N GLU A 327 5.17 -10.16 -6.16
CA GLU A 327 4.90 -9.54 -7.46
C GLU A 327 5.87 -8.38 -7.72
N SER A 328 6.19 -7.60 -6.70
CA SER A 328 7.10 -6.45 -6.83
C SER A 328 8.47 -6.79 -7.43
N PRO A 329 9.11 -7.95 -7.15
CA PRO A 329 10.40 -8.25 -7.76
C PRO A 329 10.28 -8.57 -9.26
N LEU A 330 9.09 -8.91 -9.77
CA LEU A 330 8.90 -9.17 -11.21
C LEU A 330 9.22 -7.94 -12.06
N VAL A 331 8.99 -6.75 -11.51
CA VAL A 331 9.27 -5.46 -12.17
C VAL A 331 10.74 -5.30 -12.53
N ILE A 332 11.61 -5.92 -11.74
CA ILE A 332 13.07 -5.89 -11.87
C ILE A 332 13.65 -7.27 -12.14
N ARG A 333 12.83 -8.23 -12.62
CA ARG A 333 13.21 -9.63 -12.81
C ARG A 333 14.56 -9.82 -13.54
N PRO A 334 14.86 -9.12 -14.66
CA PRO A 334 16.13 -9.28 -15.37
C PRO A 334 17.36 -8.97 -14.49
N TYR A 335 17.18 -8.12 -13.47
CA TYR A 335 18.26 -7.60 -12.65
C TYR A 335 18.49 -8.41 -11.37
N ILE A 336 17.54 -9.27 -10.95
CA ILE A 336 17.66 -10.04 -9.69
C ILE A 336 18.96 -10.86 -9.64
N LEU A 337 19.39 -11.42 -10.77
CA LEU A 337 20.62 -12.22 -10.84
C LEU A 337 21.89 -11.41 -10.60
N ILE A 338 21.89 -10.11 -10.88
CA ILE A 338 23.05 -9.22 -10.76
C ILE A 338 22.99 -8.30 -9.54
N LEU A 339 21.92 -8.37 -8.73
CA LEU A 339 21.80 -7.60 -7.49
C LEU A 339 22.88 -8.01 -6.49
N THR A 340 23.40 -7.04 -5.74
CA THR A 340 24.23 -7.33 -4.56
C THR A 340 23.39 -8.01 -3.47
N VAL A 341 24.05 -8.60 -2.47
CA VAL A 341 23.34 -9.21 -1.33
C VAL A 341 22.60 -8.17 -0.49
N SER A 342 23.11 -6.93 -0.42
CA SER A 342 22.41 -5.82 0.26
C SER A 342 21.18 -5.36 -0.51
N GLU A 343 21.26 -5.28 -1.84
CA GLU A 343 20.11 -4.98 -2.68
C GLU A 343 19.02 -6.05 -2.55
N LEU A 344 19.39 -7.32 -2.56
CA LEU A 344 18.47 -8.43 -2.33
C LEU A 344 17.80 -8.36 -0.95
N HIS A 345 18.57 -7.99 0.08
CA HIS A 345 18.01 -7.72 1.41
C HIS A 345 17.00 -6.57 1.39
N THR A 346 17.21 -5.52 0.60
CA THR A 346 16.24 -4.43 0.39
C THR A 346 14.97 -4.90 -0.31
N ILE A 347 15.07 -5.74 -1.35
CA ILE A 347 13.90 -6.34 -2.01
C ILE A 347 13.07 -7.12 -0.99
N CYS A 348 13.73 -7.95 -0.16
CA CYS A 348 13.04 -8.68 0.89
C CYS A 348 12.41 -7.77 1.96
N THR A 349 13.16 -6.78 2.44
CA THR A 349 12.73 -5.87 3.52
C THR A 349 11.53 -5.03 3.08
N SER A 350 11.58 -4.49 1.86
CA SER A 350 10.45 -3.70 1.31
C SER A 350 9.20 -4.54 1.14
N GLY A 351 9.32 -5.82 0.73
CA GLY A 351 8.17 -6.73 0.65
C GLY A 351 7.54 -7.03 2.02
N TYR A 352 8.34 -7.21 3.06
CA TYR A 352 7.82 -7.46 4.41
C TYR A 352 7.28 -6.20 5.11
N ALA A 353 7.75 -5.02 4.70
CA ALA A 353 7.38 -3.74 5.30
C ALA A 353 6.03 -3.20 4.80
N THR A 354 5.54 -3.68 3.65
CA THR A 354 4.31 -3.19 3.04
C THR A 354 3.25 -4.30 2.94
N VAL A 355 2.05 -3.91 2.53
CA VAL A 355 0.98 -4.82 2.14
C VAL A 355 0.61 -4.58 0.68
N ALA A 356 0.08 -5.60 0.03
CA ALA A 356 -0.38 -5.49 -1.35
C ALA A 356 -1.72 -4.74 -1.41
N GLY A 357 -1.96 -4.01 -2.50
CA GLY A 357 -3.28 -3.45 -2.78
C GLY A 357 -4.36 -4.53 -2.93
N THR A 358 -4.00 -5.75 -3.34
CA THR A 358 -4.91 -6.91 -3.48
C THR A 358 -5.59 -7.30 -2.17
N VAL A 359 -4.90 -7.14 -1.04
CA VAL A 359 -5.38 -7.55 0.29
C VAL A 359 -5.91 -6.37 1.11
N LEU A 360 -5.75 -5.14 0.60
CA LEU A 360 -6.17 -3.92 1.28
C LEU A 360 -7.67 -3.94 1.61
N GLY A 361 -8.50 -4.38 0.67
CA GLY A 361 -9.95 -4.45 0.87
C GLY A 361 -10.36 -5.47 1.94
N ALA A 362 -9.54 -6.50 2.15
CA ALA A 362 -9.78 -7.45 3.22
C ALA A 362 -9.59 -6.81 4.60
N TYR A 363 -8.54 -6.02 4.78
CA TYR A 363 -8.32 -5.31 6.04
C TYR A 363 -9.39 -4.24 6.29
N VAL A 364 -9.82 -3.54 5.23
CA VAL A 364 -10.94 -2.60 5.30
C VAL A 364 -12.23 -3.31 5.73
N SER A 365 -12.50 -4.52 5.24
CA SER A 365 -13.66 -5.32 5.65
C SER A 365 -13.63 -5.72 7.14
N PHE A 366 -12.45 -5.76 7.75
CA PHE A 366 -12.30 -5.97 9.20
C PHE A 366 -12.43 -4.67 10.02
N GLY A 367 -12.67 -3.53 9.38
CA GLY A 367 -12.82 -2.23 10.04
C GLY A 367 -11.54 -1.38 10.11
N ALA A 368 -10.47 -1.78 9.40
CA ALA A 368 -9.28 -0.93 9.30
C ALA A 368 -9.54 0.29 8.39
N SER A 369 -9.03 1.45 8.78
CA SER A 369 -9.19 2.68 7.99
C SER A 369 -8.42 2.58 6.66
N PRO A 370 -9.08 2.71 5.49
CA PRO A 370 -8.40 2.66 4.20
C PRO A 370 -7.38 3.80 4.04
N ALA A 371 -7.68 4.99 4.58
CA ALA A 371 -6.76 6.13 4.53
C ALA A 371 -5.46 5.83 5.29
N PHE A 372 -5.56 5.18 6.45
CA PHE A 372 -4.39 4.79 7.24
C PHE A 372 -3.59 3.68 6.59
N LEU A 373 -4.24 2.68 6.01
CA LEU A 373 -3.55 1.61 5.30
C LEU A 373 -2.77 2.14 4.09
N ILE A 374 -3.37 3.03 3.31
CA ILE A 374 -2.70 3.65 2.16
C ILE A 374 -1.55 4.56 2.62
N ALA A 375 -1.76 5.36 3.67
CA ALA A 375 -0.69 6.16 4.26
C ALA A 375 0.47 5.29 4.78
N ALA A 376 0.17 4.19 5.45
CA ALA A 376 1.16 3.25 5.96
C ALA A 376 1.99 2.62 4.84
N SER A 377 1.35 2.17 3.75
CA SER A 377 2.06 1.62 2.57
C SER A 377 2.98 2.64 1.91
N VAL A 378 2.55 3.90 1.78
CA VAL A 378 3.37 4.99 1.19
C VAL A 378 4.53 5.36 2.11
N MET A 379 4.31 5.43 3.43
CA MET A 379 5.36 5.70 4.43
C MET A 379 6.40 4.57 4.50
N ALA A 380 5.97 3.32 4.32
CA ALA A 380 6.83 2.15 4.41
C ALA A 380 7.86 2.07 3.27
N ALA A 381 7.62 2.67 2.09
CA ALA A 381 8.58 2.65 0.98
C ALA A 381 9.95 3.27 1.36
N PRO A 382 10.07 4.56 1.74
CA PRO A 382 11.35 5.13 2.16
C PRO A 382 11.85 4.55 3.51
N GLY A 383 10.94 4.15 4.41
CA GLY A 383 11.31 3.47 5.65
C GLY A 383 12.02 2.14 5.41
N SER A 384 11.54 1.36 4.44
CA SER A 384 12.13 0.07 4.06
C SER A 384 13.53 0.21 3.50
N LEU A 385 13.78 1.25 2.69
CA LEU A 385 15.13 1.57 2.17
C LEU A 385 16.08 1.98 3.31
N ALA A 386 15.58 2.72 4.31
CA ALA A 386 16.38 3.09 5.48
C ALA A 386 16.75 1.88 6.35
N PHE A 387 15.76 1.10 6.77
CA PHE A 387 15.99 -0.06 7.64
C PHE A 387 16.71 -1.20 6.93
N SER A 388 16.51 -1.40 5.62
CA SER A 388 17.26 -2.39 4.87
C SER A 388 18.77 -2.09 4.88
N LYS A 389 19.15 -0.85 4.58
CA LYS A 389 20.54 -0.40 4.58
C LYS A 389 21.13 -0.21 5.98
N LEU A 390 20.30 -0.08 7.01
CA LEU A 390 20.75 -0.13 8.40
C LEU A 390 21.11 -1.57 8.81
N PHE A 391 20.23 -2.53 8.55
CA PHE A 391 20.41 -3.93 8.95
C PHE A 391 21.45 -4.68 8.11
N TYR A 392 21.50 -4.39 6.80
CA TYR A 392 22.43 -4.98 5.84
C TYR A 392 22.98 -3.90 4.89
N PRO A 393 24.00 -3.13 5.34
CA PRO A 393 24.62 -2.08 4.53
C PRO A 393 25.26 -2.60 3.25
N GLU A 394 25.34 -1.73 2.24
CA GLU A 394 26.03 -2.02 0.97
C GLU A 394 27.53 -2.17 1.19
N THR A 395 28.10 -3.29 0.74
CA THR A 395 29.55 -3.56 0.79
C THR A 395 30.16 -3.79 -0.59
N GLU A 396 29.32 -4.02 -1.59
CA GLU A 396 29.70 -4.34 -2.96
C GLU A 396 29.38 -3.14 -3.88
N GLU A 397 30.04 -3.08 -5.03
CA GLU A 397 29.69 -2.09 -6.05
C GLU A 397 28.47 -2.60 -6.82
N SER A 398 27.38 -1.84 -6.79
CA SER A 398 26.16 -2.22 -7.48
C SER A 398 26.26 -1.95 -8.99
N LEU A 399 25.89 -2.96 -9.76
CA LEU A 399 25.79 -2.91 -11.22
C LEU A 399 24.49 -2.24 -11.71
N THR A 400 23.63 -1.77 -10.80
CA THR A 400 22.29 -1.23 -11.11
C THR A 400 22.15 0.28 -10.83
N ARG A 401 23.28 1.01 -10.77
CA ARG A 401 23.30 2.42 -10.31
C ARG A 401 22.78 3.46 -11.32
N SER A 402 22.89 3.20 -12.61
CA SER A 402 22.31 3.89 -13.78
C SER A 402 23.15 3.33 -14.93
N ASP A 403 22.60 2.76 -16.00
CA ASP A 403 21.88 3.46 -17.07
C ASP A 403 20.95 2.44 -17.75
N ASN A 404 19.76 2.87 -18.21
CA ASN A 404 18.79 2.04 -18.96
C ASN A 404 18.30 0.74 -18.27
N ILE A 405 17.89 0.83 -17.00
CA ILE A 405 17.08 -0.25 -16.41
C ILE A 405 15.71 -0.28 -17.09
N GLN A 406 15.46 -1.32 -17.88
CA GLN A 406 14.18 -1.55 -18.52
C GLN A 406 13.29 -2.35 -17.58
N LEU A 407 12.17 -1.75 -17.17
CA LEU A 407 11.17 -2.49 -16.41
C LEU A 407 10.58 -3.61 -17.28
N GLU A 408 10.38 -4.77 -16.67
CA GLU A 408 9.73 -5.90 -17.33
C GLU A 408 8.36 -5.46 -17.86
N LYS A 409 8.11 -5.73 -19.15
CA LYS A 409 6.80 -5.51 -19.75
C LYS A 409 5.96 -6.77 -19.58
N SER A 410 4.64 -6.62 -19.53
CA SER A 410 3.77 -7.79 -19.49
C SER A 410 4.00 -8.63 -20.76
N PRO A 411 4.15 -9.97 -20.61
CA PRO A 411 4.30 -10.89 -21.73
C PRO A 411 2.98 -11.16 -22.45
N ASP A 412 1.86 -10.68 -21.91
CA ASP A 412 0.53 -10.97 -22.42
C ASP A 412 0.32 -10.38 -23.82
N SER A 413 -0.51 -11.04 -24.63
CA SER A 413 -0.75 -10.67 -26.03
C SER A 413 -1.84 -9.60 -26.20
N SER A 414 -2.83 -9.59 -25.32
CA SER A 414 -4.00 -8.70 -25.37
C SER A 414 -4.45 -8.27 -23.97
N ILE A 415 -5.32 -7.26 -23.89
CA ILE A 415 -5.93 -6.83 -22.61
C ILE A 415 -6.71 -7.99 -21.96
N LEU A 416 -7.42 -8.79 -22.77
CA LEU A 416 -8.18 -9.93 -22.29
C LEU A 416 -7.26 -11.05 -21.80
N ASP A 417 -6.14 -11.27 -22.48
CA ASP A 417 -5.09 -12.21 -22.06
C ASP A 417 -4.49 -11.78 -20.71
N ALA A 418 -4.11 -10.50 -20.57
CA ALA A 418 -3.64 -9.94 -19.31
C ALA A 418 -4.67 -10.07 -18.17
N ALA A 419 -5.96 -9.87 -18.47
CA ALA A 419 -7.03 -10.06 -17.51
C ALA A 419 -7.14 -11.54 -17.06
N ALA A 420 -7.07 -12.48 -18.00
CA ALA A 420 -7.12 -13.91 -17.71
C ALA A 420 -5.89 -14.38 -16.92
N SER A 421 -4.68 -13.95 -17.31
CA SER A 421 -3.43 -14.17 -16.58
C SER A 421 -3.50 -13.63 -15.15
N GLY A 422 -4.04 -12.41 -14.97
CA GLY A 422 -4.22 -11.81 -13.64
C GLY A 422 -5.19 -12.59 -12.75
N ALA A 423 -6.30 -13.08 -13.30
CA ALA A 423 -7.22 -13.95 -12.58
C ALA A 423 -6.58 -15.30 -12.19
N ALA A 424 -5.79 -15.89 -13.09
CA ALA A 424 -5.07 -17.14 -12.81
C ALA A 424 -3.97 -16.95 -11.76
N ALA A 425 -3.25 -15.83 -11.77
CA ALA A 425 -2.25 -15.49 -10.76
C ALA A 425 -2.89 -15.34 -9.37
N ALA A 426 -4.06 -14.69 -9.29
CA ALA A 426 -4.80 -14.54 -8.04
C ALA A 426 -5.19 -15.88 -7.40
N LEU A 427 -5.48 -16.91 -8.20
CA LEU A 427 -5.81 -18.25 -7.68
C LEU A 427 -4.69 -18.78 -6.78
N MET A 428 -3.43 -18.65 -7.20
CA MET A 428 -2.28 -19.11 -6.42
C MET A 428 -2.07 -18.28 -5.15
N ILE A 429 -2.36 -16.97 -5.21
CA ILE A 429 -2.28 -16.07 -4.06
C ILE A 429 -3.35 -16.47 -3.03
N VAL A 430 -4.61 -16.59 -3.46
CA VAL A 430 -5.74 -16.97 -2.59
C VAL A 430 -5.52 -18.35 -1.98
N LEU A 431 -5.09 -19.34 -2.78
CA LEU A 431 -4.76 -20.68 -2.27
C LEU A 431 -3.63 -20.64 -1.24
N GLY A 432 -2.60 -19.82 -1.48
CA GLY A 432 -1.50 -19.58 -0.54
C GLY A 432 -1.98 -18.96 0.78
N ILE A 433 -2.86 -17.95 0.71
CA ILE A 433 -3.44 -17.30 1.90
C ILE A 433 -4.27 -18.31 2.70
N VAL A 434 -5.20 -19.03 2.05
CA VAL A 434 -6.08 -20.00 2.72
C VAL A 434 -5.28 -21.13 3.35
N SER A 435 -4.35 -21.74 2.60
CA SER A 435 -3.54 -22.86 3.10
C SER A 435 -2.66 -22.46 4.28
N ASN A 436 -1.98 -21.30 4.20
CA ASN A 436 -1.14 -20.82 5.29
C ASN A 436 -1.97 -20.47 6.52
N ILE A 437 -3.10 -19.76 6.39
CA ILE A 437 -3.95 -19.41 7.54
C ILE A 437 -4.44 -20.68 8.24
N ILE A 438 -4.94 -21.68 7.50
CA ILE A 438 -5.42 -22.94 8.08
C ILE A 438 -4.28 -23.66 8.82
N ALA A 439 -3.12 -23.82 8.17
CA ALA A 439 -2.00 -24.57 8.75
C ALA A 439 -1.42 -23.88 9.99
N PHE A 440 -1.13 -22.58 9.91
CA PHE A 440 -0.52 -21.85 11.03
C PHE A 440 -1.49 -21.65 12.19
N LEU A 441 -2.78 -21.42 11.95
CA LEU A 441 -3.77 -21.37 13.04
C LEU A 441 -3.90 -22.72 13.74
N ALA A 442 -3.96 -23.82 12.99
CA ALA A 442 -4.06 -25.15 13.59
C ALA A 442 -2.82 -25.48 14.45
N ILE A 443 -1.62 -25.17 13.96
CA ILE A 443 -0.38 -25.34 14.71
C ILE A 443 -0.38 -24.45 15.95
N MET A 444 -0.75 -23.16 15.82
CA MET A 444 -0.78 -22.24 16.95
C MET A 444 -1.78 -22.69 18.01
N PHE A 445 -2.98 -23.14 17.62
CA PHE A 445 -3.98 -23.65 18.55
C PHE A 445 -3.51 -24.93 19.25
N PHE A 446 -2.87 -25.84 18.52
CA PHE A 446 -2.25 -27.03 19.11
C PHE A 446 -1.17 -26.67 20.15
N LEU A 447 -0.28 -25.72 19.82
CA LEU A 447 0.77 -25.27 20.73
C LEU A 447 0.22 -24.50 21.93
N ASN A 448 -0.85 -23.72 21.74
CA ASN A 448 -1.58 -23.06 22.81
C ASN A 448 -2.18 -24.09 23.77
N ALA A 449 -2.88 -25.10 23.25
CA ALA A 449 -3.48 -26.16 24.06
C ALA A 449 -2.41 -26.98 24.82
N LEU A 450 -1.28 -27.28 24.17
CA LEU A 450 -0.16 -27.96 24.84
C LEU A 450 0.41 -27.11 25.98
N THR A 451 0.60 -25.81 25.74
CA THR A 451 1.10 -24.88 26.75
C THR A 451 0.13 -24.75 27.90
N GLU A 452 -1.15 -24.53 27.61
CA GLU A 452 -2.21 -24.43 28.62
C GLU A 452 -2.28 -25.70 29.47
N TRP A 453 -2.27 -26.88 28.84
CA TRP A 453 -2.19 -28.16 29.56
C TRP A 453 -0.99 -28.23 30.51
N THR A 454 0.21 -27.80 30.08
CA THR A 454 1.38 -27.79 30.96
C THR A 454 1.26 -26.81 32.14
N PHE A 455 0.62 -25.66 31.96
CA PHE A 455 0.41 -24.68 33.03
C PHE A 455 -0.73 -25.10 33.97
N GLU A 456 -1.75 -25.79 33.47
CA GLU A 456 -2.81 -26.36 34.29
C GLU A 456 -2.26 -27.40 35.28
N LEU A 457 -1.25 -28.17 34.89
CA LEU A 457 -0.53 -29.07 35.80
C LEU A 457 0.16 -28.33 36.96
N LEU A 458 0.48 -27.04 36.79
CA LEU A 458 1.03 -26.16 37.81
C LEU A 458 -0.04 -25.36 38.58
N GLY A 459 -1.33 -25.59 38.29
CA GLY A 459 -2.46 -24.88 38.88
C GLY A 459 -2.74 -23.50 38.28
N LEU A 460 -2.09 -23.14 37.16
CA LEU A 460 -2.29 -21.88 36.45
C LEU A 460 -3.19 -22.11 35.23
N LYS A 461 -4.28 -21.35 35.11
CA LYS A 461 -5.26 -21.47 34.00
C LYS A 461 -5.12 -20.34 33.00
N ASN A 462 -5.58 -20.57 31.75
CA ASN A 462 -5.64 -19.58 30.67
C ASN A 462 -4.29 -19.02 30.21
N ILE A 463 -3.19 -19.78 30.38
CA ILE A 463 -1.86 -19.38 29.88
C ILE A 463 -1.60 -20.09 28.55
N THR A 464 -1.72 -19.35 27.45
CA THR A 464 -1.45 -19.85 26.10
C THR A 464 -0.04 -19.49 25.64
N LEU A 465 0.50 -20.22 24.65
CA LEU A 465 1.80 -19.90 24.05
C LEU A 465 1.78 -18.49 23.46
N LEU A 466 0.72 -18.16 22.73
CA LEU A 466 0.56 -16.85 22.10
C LEU A 466 0.55 -15.73 23.16
N PHE A 467 -0.13 -15.92 24.29
CA PHE A 467 -0.11 -14.95 25.39
C PHE A 467 1.31 -14.74 25.94
N LEU A 468 2.08 -15.80 26.15
CA LEU A 468 3.46 -15.71 26.64
C LEU A 468 4.38 -14.99 25.65
N LEU A 469 4.27 -15.31 24.36
CA LEU A 469 5.05 -14.67 23.32
C LEU A 469 4.64 -13.21 23.12
N ALA A 470 3.35 -12.88 23.31
CA ALA A 470 2.82 -11.52 23.24
C ALA A 470 3.40 -10.60 24.32
N GLN A 471 3.86 -11.13 25.46
CA GLN A 471 4.48 -10.31 26.52
C GLN A 471 5.73 -9.56 26.04
N VAL A 472 6.46 -10.10 25.05
CA VAL A 472 7.61 -9.41 24.44
C VAL A 472 7.17 -8.17 23.66
N PHE A 473 5.94 -8.16 23.15
CA PHE A 473 5.41 -7.06 22.35
C PHE A 473 4.80 -5.94 23.21
N VAL A 474 4.41 -6.20 24.47
CA VAL A 474 3.91 -5.16 25.40
C VAL A 474 4.87 -3.96 25.54
N PRO A 475 6.17 -4.14 25.85
CA PRO A 475 7.10 -3.01 25.90
C PRO A 475 7.34 -2.39 24.51
N ILE A 476 7.25 -3.16 23.42
CA ILE A 476 7.41 -2.66 22.06
C ILE A 476 6.25 -1.72 21.70
N VAL A 477 5.01 -2.12 21.96
CA VAL A 477 3.82 -1.27 21.68
C VAL A 477 3.76 -0.04 22.58
N PHE A 478 4.22 -0.17 23.83
CA PHE A 478 4.37 0.99 24.71
C PHE A 478 5.36 2.00 24.12
N LEU A 479 6.51 1.55 23.60
CA LEU A 479 7.48 2.44 22.91
C LEU A 479 6.92 3.08 21.63
N MET A 480 5.90 2.48 21.01
CA MET A 480 5.18 3.08 19.87
C MET A 480 4.19 4.18 20.30
N GLY A 481 4.01 4.41 21.61
CA GLY A 481 3.14 5.46 22.15
C GLY A 481 1.72 5.01 22.50
N VAL A 482 1.48 3.69 22.55
CA VAL A 482 0.21 3.12 23.02
C VAL A 482 0.06 3.37 24.53
N PRO A 483 -1.10 3.85 25.03
CA PRO A 483 -1.37 3.98 26.46
C PRO A 483 -1.20 2.64 27.18
N TRP A 484 -0.67 2.65 28.40
CA TRP A 484 -0.36 1.43 29.15
C TRP A 484 -1.57 0.48 29.30
N GLN A 485 -2.78 1.03 29.44
CA GLN A 485 -4.02 0.28 29.59
C GLN A 485 -4.34 -0.59 28.37
N ASP A 486 -3.97 -0.12 27.17
CA ASP A 486 -4.25 -0.80 25.90
C ASP A 486 -3.06 -1.67 25.45
N CYS A 487 -1.89 -1.55 26.11
CA CYS A 487 -0.65 -2.22 25.67
C CYS A 487 -0.76 -3.75 25.69
N GLN A 488 -1.56 -4.33 26.57
CA GLN A 488 -1.75 -5.78 26.62
C GLN A 488 -2.51 -6.29 25.39
N GLU A 489 -3.64 -5.66 25.07
CA GLU A 489 -4.48 -6.03 23.93
C GLU A 489 -3.77 -5.73 22.60
N ILE A 490 -3.19 -4.54 22.46
CA ILE A 490 -2.44 -4.18 21.25
C ILE A 490 -1.17 -5.01 21.11
N GLY A 491 -0.51 -5.35 22.22
CA GLY A 491 0.65 -6.25 22.23
C GLY A 491 0.30 -7.65 21.70
N MET A 492 -0.87 -8.17 22.07
CA MET A 492 -1.40 -9.44 21.57
C MET A 492 -1.64 -9.39 20.05
N VAL A 493 -2.31 -8.34 19.56
CA VAL A 493 -2.61 -8.17 18.13
C VAL A 493 -1.32 -8.03 17.30
N VAL A 494 -0.33 -7.27 17.78
CA VAL A 494 0.97 -7.16 17.10
C VAL A 494 1.72 -8.50 17.10
N ALA A 495 1.62 -9.28 18.18
CA ALA A 495 2.19 -10.62 18.26
C ALA A 495 1.52 -11.59 17.28
N GLU A 496 0.19 -11.56 17.14
CA GLU A 496 -0.55 -12.34 16.15
C GLU A 496 -0.06 -12.06 14.73
N LYS A 497 0.16 -10.79 14.39
CA LYS A 497 0.72 -10.41 13.09
C LYS A 497 2.12 -10.97 12.90
N SER A 498 3.00 -10.78 13.87
CA SER A 498 4.40 -11.19 13.76
C SER A 498 4.57 -12.71 13.76
N LEU A 499 3.76 -13.46 14.50
CA LEU A 499 3.92 -14.90 14.70
C LEU A 499 3.02 -15.75 13.81
N ILE A 500 1.87 -15.21 13.37
CA ILE A 500 0.89 -15.94 12.56
C ILE A 500 0.73 -15.24 11.21
N ASN A 501 -0.03 -14.15 11.14
CA ASN A 501 -0.18 -13.28 9.98
C ASN A 501 -1.05 -12.06 10.33
N GLU A 502 -0.99 -11.06 9.47
CA GLU A 502 -1.70 -9.80 9.60
C GLU A 502 -3.22 -9.92 9.43
N PHE A 503 -3.73 -10.90 8.68
CA PHE A 503 -5.19 -11.08 8.52
C PHE A 503 -5.89 -11.39 9.84
N ILE A 504 -5.30 -12.31 10.62
CA ILE A 504 -5.82 -12.67 11.95
C ILE A 504 -5.74 -11.47 12.89
N ALA A 505 -4.62 -10.77 12.87
CA ALA A 505 -4.42 -9.59 13.68
C ALA A 505 -5.41 -8.46 13.35
N TYR A 506 -5.65 -8.18 12.06
CA TYR A 506 -6.65 -7.17 11.67
C TYR A 506 -8.07 -7.57 12.06
N LYS A 507 -8.42 -8.86 11.94
CA LYS A 507 -9.72 -9.37 12.40
C LYS A 507 -9.88 -9.16 13.91
N HIS A 508 -8.86 -9.49 14.70
CA HIS A 508 -8.88 -9.30 16.14
C HIS A 508 -8.92 -7.81 16.52
N LEU A 509 -8.13 -6.96 15.84
CA LEU A 509 -8.18 -5.51 16.03
C LEU A 509 -9.59 -4.96 15.77
N GLY A 510 -10.23 -5.39 14.67
CA GLY A 510 -11.60 -5.01 14.34
C GLY A 510 -12.60 -5.36 15.44
N GLN A 511 -12.46 -6.56 16.03
CA GLN A 511 -13.28 -6.99 17.17
C GLN A 511 -13.06 -6.08 18.39
N LEU A 512 -11.80 -5.81 18.77
CA LEU A 512 -11.48 -4.93 19.90
C LEU A 512 -12.04 -3.51 19.72
N VAL A 513 -12.00 -2.98 18.49
CA VAL A 513 -12.58 -1.68 18.15
C VAL A 513 -14.10 -1.72 18.25
N SER A 514 -14.76 -2.74 17.68
CA SER A 514 -16.23 -2.88 17.73
C SER A 514 -16.76 -3.03 19.16
N GLU A 515 -16.01 -3.71 20.02
CA GLU A 515 -16.33 -3.95 21.43
C GLU A 515 -15.89 -2.80 22.35
N HIS A 516 -15.32 -1.72 21.78
CA HIS A 516 -14.82 -0.56 22.52
C HIS A 516 -13.79 -0.92 23.61
N LYS A 517 -12.98 -1.96 23.39
CA LYS A 517 -11.97 -2.46 24.32
C LYS A 517 -10.64 -1.70 24.24
N VAL A 518 -10.41 -0.97 23.16
CA VAL A 518 -9.19 -0.19 22.94
C VAL A 518 -9.55 1.23 22.53
N GLY A 519 -8.74 2.20 22.97
CA GLY A 519 -8.88 3.57 22.54
C GLY A 519 -8.62 3.71 21.04
N SER A 520 -9.35 4.60 20.39
CA SER A 520 -9.27 4.73 18.95
C SER A 520 -7.90 5.26 18.45
N ARG A 521 -7.15 5.98 19.31
CA ARG A 521 -5.73 6.29 19.08
C ARG A 521 -4.86 5.03 19.06
N SER A 522 -5.08 4.12 19.99
CA SER A 522 -4.38 2.81 20.06
C SER A 522 -4.70 1.94 18.85
N ALA A 523 -5.97 1.93 18.42
CA ALA A 523 -6.40 1.24 17.20
C ALA A 523 -5.73 1.80 15.94
N SER A 524 -5.56 3.12 15.88
CA SER A 524 -4.83 3.79 14.80
C SER A 524 -3.36 3.38 14.78
N ILE A 525 -2.66 3.43 15.93
CA ILE A 525 -1.27 2.99 16.05
C ILE A 525 -1.13 1.51 15.65
N ALA A 526 -2.05 0.66 16.11
CA ALA A 526 -2.08 -0.76 15.75
C ALA A 526 -2.24 -0.94 14.24
N THR A 527 -3.16 -0.21 13.59
CA THR A 527 -3.35 -0.27 12.13
C THR A 527 -2.03 -0.08 11.38
N PHE A 528 -1.20 0.89 11.77
CA PHE A 528 0.12 1.08 11.16
C PHE A 528 1.13 -0.02 11.53
N ALA A 529 1.08 -0.56 12.75
CA ALA A 529 1.99 -1.63 13.19
C ALA A 529 1.71 -2.97 12.49
N LEU A 530 0.43 -3.22 12.15
CA LEU A 530 -0.03 -4.41 11.44
C LEU A 530 0.17 -4.31 9.93
N CYS A 531 0.27 -3.09 9.38
CA CYS A 531 0.48 -2.86 7.96
C CYS A 531 1.90 -3.28 7.52
N GLY A 532 2.04 -4.56 7.22
CA GLY A 532 3.23 -5.16 6.61
C GLY A 532 3.17 -6.69 6.63
N PHE A 533 3.70 -7.34 5.59
CA PHE A 533 3.73 -8.80 5.48
C PHE A 533 4.81 -9.51 6.32
N ALA A 534 5.42 -8.86 7.31
CA ALA A 534 6.41 -9.50 8.17
C ALA A 534 5.77 -10.55 9.11
N ASN A 535 5.54 -11.77 8.58
CA ASN A 535 5.08 -12.98 9.28
C ASN A 535 5.81 -14.24 8.73
N PRO A 536 5.78 -15.40 9.41
CA PRO A 536 6.51 -16.60 8.97
C PRO A 536 5.99 -17.21 7.67
N GLY A 537 4.68 -17.10 7.38
CA GLY A 537 4.10 -17.56 6.11
C GLY A 537 4.65 -16.79 4.91
N SER A 538 4.69 -15.46 5.04
CA SER A 538 5.32 -14.56 4.09
C SER A 538 6.81 -14.85 3.91
N LEU A 539 7.55 -15.14 4.99
CA LEU A 539 8.95 -15.55 4.89
C LEU A 539 9.13 -16.70 3.88
N GLY A 540 8.28 -17.74 3.97
CA GLY A 540 8.26 -18.85 3.03
C GLY A 540 7.86 -18.45 1.60
N ILE A 541 6.79 -17.68 1.45
CA ILE A 541 6.29 -17.21 0.13
C ILE A 541 7.37 -16.42 -0.60
N LEU A 542 8.05 -15.48 0.07
CA LEU A 542 9.05 -14.63 -0.57
C LEU A 542 10.27 -15.43 -1.02
N ILE A 543 10.75 -16.34 -0.16
CA ILE A 543 11.87 -17.22 -0.52
C ILE A 543 11.50 -18.05 -1.73
N ALA A 544 10.29 -18.62 -1.79
CA ALA A 544 9.83 -19.40 -2.92
C ALA A 544 9.74 -18.55 -4.20
N ALA A 545 9.12 -17.38 -4.13
CA ALA A 545 8.94 -16.48 -5.28
C ALA A 545 10.29 -16.00 -5.85
N LEU A 546 11.20 -15.49 -5.01
CA LEU A 546 12.52 -15.05 -5.44
C LEU A 546 13.38 -16.21 -5.94
N SER A 547 13.29 -17.39 -5.31
CA SER A 547 14.06 -18.57 -5.76
C SER A 547 13.53 -19.11 -7.09
N ALA A 548 12.24 -18.98 -7.39
CA ALA A 548 11.68 -19.32 -8.70
C ALA A 548 12.17 -18.35 -9.78
N MET A 549 12.31 -17.06 -9.46
CA MET A 549 12.83 -16.04 -10.38
C MET A 549 14.35 -16.15 -10.61
N ALA A 550 15.11 -16.45 -9.56
CA ALA A 550 16.57 -16.54 -9.58
C ALA A 550 17.07 -17.79 -8.83
N PRO A 551 16.93 -19.00 -9.41
CA PRO A 551 17.30 -20.26 -8.75
C PRO A 551 18.76 -20.30 -8.28
N ALA A 552 19.67 -19.70 -9.08
CA ALA A 552 21.09 -19.61 -8.76
C ALA A 552 21.40 -18.78 -7.51
N ARG A 553 20.49 -17.88 -7.09
CA ARG A 553 20.65 -16.99 -5.93
C ARG A 553 19.91 -17.48 -4.68
N ARG A 554 19.33 -18.71 -4.70
CA ARG A 554 18.54 -19.26 -3.59
C ARG A 554 19.27 -19.21 -2.24
N SER A 555 20.58 -19.48 -2.22
CA SER A 555 21.39 -19.41 -1.00
C SER A 555 21.51 -18.00 -0.43
N ASP A 556 21.60 -16.99 -1.30
CA ASP A 556 21.69 -15.59 -0.88
C ASP A 556 20.35 -15.11 -0.32
N ILE A 557 19.26 -15.46 -1.01
CA ILE A 557 17.87 -15.14 -0.61
C ILE A 557 17.61 -15.67 0.81
N THR A 558 17.84 -16.96 1.04
CA THR A 558 17.57 -17.58 2.36
C THR A 558 18.47 -17.01 3.46
N ARG A 559 19.71 -16.62 3.13
CA ARG A 559 20.65 -16.01 4.08
C ARG A 559 20.20 -14.63 4.57
N VAL A 560 19.52 -13.84 3.74
CA VAL A 560 19.07 -12.48 4.10
C VAL A 560 17.63 -12.41 4.59
N ALA A 561 16.78 -13.38 4.22
CA ALA A 561 15.32 -13.30 4.42
C ALA A 561 14.89 -13.10 5.88
N VAL A 562 15.48 -13.84 6.84
CA VAL A 562 15.12 -13.70 8.26
C VAL A 562 15.49 -12.33 8.81
N ARG A 563 16.64 -11.78 8.40
CA ARG A 563 17.06 -10.43 8.81
C ARG A 563 16.15 -9.36 8.21
N ALA A 564 15.80 -9.53 6.94
CA ALA A 564 14.87 -8.65 6.23
C ALA A 564 13.47 -8.68 6.86
N TYR A 565 13.02 -9.82 7.37
CA TYR A 565 11.77 -9.96 8.12
C TYR A 565 11.73 -9.06 9.36
N PHE A 566 12.81 -9.03 10.16
CA PHE A 566 12.90 -8.14 11.33
C PHE A 566 13.02 -6.66 10.92
N ALA A 567 13.82 -6.37 9.88
CA ALA A 567 13.93 -5.03 9.34
C ALA A 567 12.57 -4.51 8.86
N GLY A 568 11.79 -5.33 8.15
CA GLY A 568 10.44 -4.98 7.70
C GLY A 568 9.47 -4.73 8.85
N SER A 569 9.53 -5.54 9.91
CA SER A 569 8.74 -5.29 11.13
C SER A 569 9.05 -3.93 11.76
N PHE A 570 10.33 -3.55 11.81
CA PHE A 570 10.75 -2.26 12.37
C PHE A 570 10.30 -1.07 11.53
N VAL A 571 10.12 -1.25 10.22
CA VAL A 571 9.52 -0.23 9.36
C VAL A 571 8.07 0.03 9.78
N SER A 572 7.25 -1.01 9.90
CA SER A 572 5.85 -0.88 10.33
C SER A 572 5.76 -0.30 11.75
N PHE A 573 6.63 -0.71 12.69
CA PHE A 573 6.64 -0.18 14.05
C PHE A 573 7.08 1.29 14.11
N THR A 574 8.01 1.69 13.25
CA THR A 574 8.41 3.10 13.11
C THR A 574 7.27 3.92 12.52
N SER A 575 6.58 3.41 11.48
CA SER A 575 5.38 4.06 10.93
C SER A 575 4.29 4.23 12.00
N ALA A 576 4.06 3.21 12.82
CA ALA A 576 3.10 3.23 13.92
C ALA A 576 3.45 4.27 14.99
N SER A 577 4.73 4.36 15.36
CA SER A 577 5.20 5.36 16.31
C SER A 577 5.01 6.78 15.78
N LEU A 578 5.33 7.00 14.50
CA LEU A 578 5.11 8.30 13.84
C LEU A 578 3.62 8.63 13.75
N ALA A 579 2.77 7.66 13.43
CA ALA A 579 1.32 7.85 13.43
C ALA A 579 0.80 8.24 14.83
N GLY A 580 1.27 7.58 15.89
CA GLY A 580 0.91 7.90 17.27
C GLY A 580 1.31 9.32 17.73
N ILE A 581 2.32 9.92 17.09
CA ILE A 581 2.72 11.32 17.32
C ILE A 581 1.84 12.29 16.50
N LEU A 582 1.59 11.96 15.23
CA LEU A 582 1.03 12.88 14.24
C LEU A 582 -0.50 12.93 14.21
N ILE A 583 -1.18 11.86 14.61
CA ILE A 583 -2.65 11.81 14.66
C ILE A 583 -3.14 12.74 15.79
N GLN A 584 -4.21 13.49 15.50
CA GLN A 584 -4.89 14.36 16.46
C GLN A 584 -6.15 13.67 16.98
N ASP A 585 -6.51 13.90 18.25
CA ASP A 585 -7.67 13.23 18.87
C ASP A 585 -9.01 13.62 18.21
N ASP A 586 -9.11 14.86 17.69
CA ASP A 586 -10.28 15.36 16.93
C ASP A 586 -10.55 14.59 15.62
N PHE A 587 -9.58 13.78 15.16
CA PHE A 587 -9.70 12.98 13.94
C PHE A 587 -10.40 11.65 14.18
N ILE A 588 -10.47 11.22 15.45
CA ILE A 588 -10.80 9.85 15.79
C ILE A 588 -12.26 9.71 16.31
N SER A 589 -12.93 10.84 16.52
CA SER A 589 -14.32 10.94 17.00
C SER A 589 -15.36 10.68 15.92
#